data_AF-A0A975EBB2-F1
#
_entry.id   AF-A0A975EBB2-F1
#
_cell.length_a   1.000
_cell.length_b   1.000
_cell.length_c   1.000
_cell.angle_alpha   90.00
_cell.angle_beta   90.00
_cell.angle_gamma   90.00
#
_symmetry.space_group_name_H-M   'P 1'
#
loop_
_entity.id
_entity.type
_entity.pdbx_description
1 polymer ?
#
loop_
_entity_poly.entity_id
_entity_poly.type
_entity_poly.pdbx_seq_one_letter_code
_entity_poly.pdbx_strand_id
1 'polypeptide(L)'
;MTESELSQQVEWFHEFAKQSVEQLVLQATEENRRLFVQYVCTCLPNHSPPEGQSSEEFARTVVELRENERQWNQALMSVLIKADDLYKAQEWQSAVTKLKSFAQSCPWKRFEEIAIDQACNYKPQ
;
A
#
# COMPACT_ATOMS: atom_id res chain seq x y z
N MET A 1 -10.44 -0.84 -14.32
CA MET A 1 -10.68 -1.64 -13.11
C MET A 1 -11.67 -0.89 -12.24
N THR A 2 -12.73 -1.55 -11.82
CA THR A 2 -13.74 -1.00 -10.90
C THR A 2 -13.22 -1.04 -9.46
N GLU A 3 -13.83 -0.25 -8.56
CA GLU A 3 -13.49 -0.26 -7.14
C GLU A 3 -13.71 -1.65 -6.48
N SER A 4 -14.71 -2.39 -6.97
CA SER A 4 -14.99 -3.77 -6.55
C SER A 4 -13.87 -4.74 -6.95
N GLU A 5 -13.33 -4.62 -8.16
CA GLU A 5 -12.24 -5.48 -8.65
C GLU A 5 -10.95 -5.23 -7.87
N LEU A 6 -10.63 -3.96 -7.57
CA LEU A 6 -9.48 -3.59 -6.74
C LEU A 6 -9.60 -4.18 -5.33
N SER A 7 -10.80 -4.10 -4.74
CA SER A 7 -11.03 -4.62 -3.37
C SER A 7 -10.83 -6.13 -3.30
N GLN A 8 -11.35 -6.87 -4.28
CA GLN A 8 -11.15 -8.32 -4.39
C GLN A 8 -9.67 -8.68 -4.56
N GLN A 9 -8.93 -7.88 -5.35
CA GLN A 9 -7.51 -8.12 -5.58
C GLN A 9 -6.66 -7.87 -4.34
N VAL A 10 -6.97 -6.83 -3.57
CA VAL A 10 -6.32 -6.55 -2.28
C VAL A 10 -6.61 -7.65 -1.28
N GLU A 11 -7.87 -8.08 -1.16
CA GLU A 11 -8.26 -9.17 -0.27
C GLU A 11 -7.56 -10.48 -0.63
N TRP A 12 -7.52 -10.81 -1.93
CA TRP A 12 -6.76 -11.96 -2.43
C TRP A 12 -5.29 -11.88 -1.99
N PHE A 13 -4.61 -10.76 -2.21
CA PHE A 13 -3.19 -10.63 -1.85
C PHE A 13 -2.99 -10.77 -0.33
N HIS A 14 -3.85 -10.14 0.47
CA HIS A 14 -3.77 -10.19 1.93
C HIS A 14 -3.98 -11.60 2.48
N GLU A 15 -4.88 -12.39 1.91
CA GLU A 15 -5.03 -13.81 2.27
C GLU A 15 -3.85 -14.65 1.74
N PHE A 16 -3.45 -14.43 0.49
CA PHE A 16 -2.36 -15.17 -0.13
C PHE A 16 -1.06 -15.03 0.66
N ALA A 17 -0.70 -13.80 1.04
CA ALA A 17 0.53 -13.46 1.73
C ALA A 17 0.52 -13.79 3.25
N LYS A 18 -0.57 -14.38 3.79
CA LYS A 18 -0.60 -14.98 5.14
C LYS A 18 0.04 -16.36 5.22
N GLN A 19 0.19 -17.03 4.08
CA GLN A 19 0.79 -18.35 4.01
C GLN A 19 2.27 -18.32 4.42
N SER A 20 2.78 -19.48 4.86
CA SER A 20 4.21 -19.63 5.14
C SER A 20 5.03 -19.55 3.84
N VAL A 21 6.33 -19.28 3.96
CA VAL A 21 7.23 -19.23 2.79
C VAL A 21 7.18 -20.57 2.03
N GLU A 22 7.18 -21.70 2.74
CA GLU A 22 7.11 -23.03 2.13
C GLU A 22 5.82 -23.24 1.35
N GLN A 23 4.68 -22.78 1.88
CA GLN A 23 3.40 -22.82 1.19
C GLN A 23 3.40 -21.92 -0.05
N LEU A 24 3.97 -20.71 0.05
CA LEU A 24 4.10 -19.77 -1.06
C LEU A 24 4.99 -20.31 -2.18
N VAL A 25 6.07 -21.03 -1.85
CA VAL A 25 6.93 -21.71 -2.83
C VAL A 25 6.13 -22.74 -3.64
N LEU A 26 5.31 -23.55 -2.97
CA LEU A 26 4.43 -24.53 -3.64
C LEU A 26 3.33 -23.87 -4.46
N GLN A 27 2.92 -22.66 -4.08
CA GLN A 27 1.88 -21.86 -4.72
C GLN A 27 2.44 -20.91 -5.78
N ALA A 28 3.72 -21.00 -6.15
CA ALA A 28 4.36 -20.17 -7.17
C ALA A 28 3.95 -20.57 -8.62
N THR A 29 2.66 -20.82 -8.82
CA THR A 29 2.04 -21.16 -10.11
C THR A 29 2.02 -19.95 -11.03
N GLU A 30 1.88 -20.19 -12.34
CA GLU A 30 1.75 -19.13 -13.34
C GLU A 30 0.57 -18.19 -13.02
N GLU A 31 -0.56 -18.74 -12.56
CA GLU A 31 -1.74 -17.94 -12.21
C GLU A 31 -1.50 -17.03 -11.00
N ASN A 32 -0.92 -17.56 -9.92
CA ASN A 32 -0.63 -16.75 -8.74
C ASN A 32 0.43 -15.67 -9.02
N ARG A 33 1.41 -15.98 -9.89
CA ARG A 33 2.39 -14.99 -10.37
C ARG A 33 1.71 -13.89 -11.18
N ARG A 34 0.78 -14.24 -12.07
CA ARG A 34 -0.01 -13.28 -12.85
C ARG A 34 -0.84 -12.36 -11.95
N LEU A 35 -1.56 -12.92 -10.97
CA LEU A 35 -2.34 -12.16 -10.00
C LEU A 35 -1.45 -11.24 -9.14
N PHE A 36 -0.27 -11.73 -8.74
CA PHE A 36 0.70 -10.94 -7.98
C PHE A 36 1.27 -9.77 -8.79
N VAL A 37 1.67 -10.00 -10.04
CA VAL A 37 2.10 -8.94 -10.96
C VAL A 37 1.01 -7.90 -11.15
N GLN A 38 -0.24 -8.35 -11.36
CA GLN A 38 -1.37 -7.43 -11.48
C GLN A 38 -1.56 -6.60 -10.21
N TYR A 39 -1.35 -7.19 -9.02
CA TYR A 39 -1.48 -6.49 -7.74
C TYR A 39 -0.37 -5.44 -7.60
N VAL A 40 0.89 -5.80 -7.87
CA VAL A 40 2.03 -4.89 -7.84
C VAL A 40 1.81 -3.70 -8.79
N CYS A 41 1.48 -3.94 -10.05
CA CYS A 41 1.25 -2.87 -11.02
C CYS A 41 0.09 -1.94 -10.63
N THR A 42 -0.92 -2.47 -9.94
CA THR A 42 -2.08 -1.72 -9.49
C THR A 42 -1.76 -0.84 -8.27
N CYS A 43 -1.11 -1.41 -7.27
CA CYS A 43 -0.85 -0.76 -5.98
C CYS A 43 0.43 0.08 -5.98
N LEU A 44 1.38 -0.24 -6.86
CA LEU A 44 2.69 0.39 -7.00
C LEU A 44 2.96 0.77 -8.48
N PRO A 45 2.20 1.71 -9.07
CA PRO A 45 2.20 1.98 -10.52
C PRO A 45 3.56 2.42 -11.09
N ASN A 46 4.48 2.90 -10.25
CA ASN A 46 5.81 3.34 -10.66
C ASN A 46 6.92 2.30 -10.40
N HIS A 47 6.56 1.07 -10.01
CA HIS A 47 7.50 -0.02 -9.75
C HIS A 47 7.41 -1.09 -10.83
N SER A 48 8.55 -1.66 -11.19
CA SER A 48 8.59 -2.81 -12.10
C SER A 48 8.06 -4.04 -11.38
N PRO A 49 7.17 -4.82 -12.02
CA PRO A 49 6.72 -6.08 -11.45
C PRO A 49 7.89 -7.07 -11.38
N PRO A 50 7.93 -7.93 -10.35
CA PRO A 50 8.93 -8.97 -10.24
C PRO A 50 8.63 -10.11 -11.24
N GLU A 51 9.40 -10.17 -12.31
CA GLU A 51 9.30 -11.19 -13.37
C GLU A 51 10.50 -12.16 -13.35
N GLY A 52 10.31 -13.39 -13.83
CA GLY A 52 11.40 -14.36 -14.01
C GLY A 52 11.99 -14.96 -12.71
N GLN A 53 11.38 -14.68 -11.56
CA GLN A 53 11.83 -15.19 -10.26
C GLN A 53 11.64 -16.71 -10.11
N SER A 54 12.59 -17.37 -9.45
CA SER A 54 12.40 -18.72 -8.90
C SER A 54 11.21 -18.77 -7.93
N SER A 55 10.75 -19.97 -7.56
CA SER A 55 9.63 -20.11 -6.62
C SER A 55 9.98 -19.57 -5.22
N GLU A 56 11.23 -19.72 -4.81
CA GLU A 56 11.78 -19.21 -3.56
C GLU A 56 11.92 -17.67 -3.56
N GLU A 57 12.33 -17.08 -4.67
CA GLU A 57 12.37 -15.63 -4.83
C GLU A 57 10.96 -15.02 -4.85
N PHE A 58 10.02 -15.67 -5.55
CA PHE A 58 8.62 -15.26 -5.56
C PHE A 58 8.03 -15.24 -4.15
N ALA A 59 8.17 -16.34 -3.40
CA ALA A 59 7.67 -16.47 -2.05
C ALA A 59 8.24 -15.40 -1.10
N ARG A 60 9.56 -15.15 -1.16
CA ARG A 60 10.22 -14.09 -0.39
C ARG A 60 9.68 -12.72 -0.76
N THR A 61 9.53 -12.44 -2.06
CA THR A 61 9.02 -11.16 -2.56
C THR A 61 7.61 -10.88 -2.07
N VAL A 62 6.73 -11.89 -2.04
CA VAL A 62 5.36 -11.76 -1.50
C VAL A 62 5.39 -11.35 -0.02
N VAL A 63 6.23 -12.01 0.78
CA VAL A 63 6.36 -11.72 2.22
C VAL A 63 6.96 -10.33 2.46
N GLU A 64 8.03 -9.99 1.73
CA GLU A 64 8.69 -8.69 1.82
C GLU A 64 7.75 -7.55 1.42
N LEU A 65 6.96 -7.75 0.35
CA LEU A 65 6.00 -6.77 -0.11
C LEU A 65 4.88 -6.55 0.92
N ARG A 66 4.37 -7.62 1.53
CA ARG A 66 3.37 -7.52 2.60
C ARG A 66 3.91 -6.77 3.81
N GLU A 67 5.14 -7.04 4.20
CA GLU A 67 5.79 -6.33 5.29
C GLU A 67 6.00 -4.85 4.96
N ASN A 68 6.40 -4.53 3.73
CA ASN A 68 6.52 -3.16 3.25
C ASN A 68 5.16 -2.42 3.28
N GLU A 69 4.10 -3.05 2.78
CA GLU A 69 2.73 -2.51 2.84
C GLU A 69 2.33 -2.19 4.28
N ARG A 70 2.60 -3.11 5.21
CA ARG A 70 2.31 -2.95 6.64
C ARG A 70 3.03 -1.74 7.23
N GLN A 71 4.32 -1.56 6.92
CA GLN A 71 5.12 -0.43 7.40
C GLN A 71 4.60 0.90 6.87
N TRP A 72 4.22 0.96 5.59
CA TRP A 72 3.62 2.16 5.00
C TRP A 72 2.24 2.47 5.57
N ASN A 73 1.42 1.46 5.85
CA ASN A 73 0.14 1.65 6.54
C ASN A 73 0.34 2.22 7.96
N GLN A 74 1.33 1.71 8.70
CA GLN A 74 1.68 2.28 10.02
C GLN A 74 2.16 3.73 9.92
N ALA A 75 2.97 4.04 8.91
CA ALA A 75 3.42 5.40 8.64
C ALA A 75 2.25 6.34 8.31
N LEU A 76 1.30 5.90 7.47
CA LEU A 76 0.07 6.63 7.15
C LEU A 76 -0.72 6.93 8.43
N MET A 77 -0.99 5.91 9.26
CA MET A 77 -1.73 6.09 10.52
C MET A 77 -1.02 7.10 11.45
N SER A 78 0.31 7.04 11.56
CA SER A 78 1.08 8.00 12.35
C SER A 78 0.95 9.43 11.81
N VAL A 79 0.96 9.60 10.48
CA VAL A 79 0.81 10.91 9.84
C VAL A 79 -0.60 11.45 10.03
N LEU A 80 -1.64 10.62 9.88
CA LEU A 80 -3.04 11.02 10.08
C LEU A 80 -3.28 11.53 11.51
N ILE A 81 -2.79 10.80 12.52
CA ILE A 81 -2.89 11.22 13.93
C ILE A 81 -2.21 12.58 14.15
N LYS A 82 -0.97 12.74 13.67
CA LYS A 82 -0.22 14.00 13.81
C LYS A 82 -0.89 15.16 13.08
N ALA A 83 -1.47 14.92 11.91
CA ALA A 83 -2.17 15.95 11.16
C ALA A 83 -3.47 16.37 11.89
N ASP A 84 -4.18 15.43 12.51
CA ASP A 84 -5.36 15.71 13.32
C ASP A 84 -5.02 16.53 14.58
N ASP A 85 -3.91 16.20 15.26
CA ASP A 85 -3.42 16.98 16.41
C ASP A 85 -3.08 18.43 16.00
N LEU A 86 -2.39 18.62 14.87
CA LEU A 86 -2.09 19.94 14.32
C LEU A 86 -3.36 20.71 13.96
N TYR A 87 -4.34 20.03 13.36
CA TYR A 87 -5.62 20.63 13.00
C TYR A 87 -6.39 21.11 14.24
N LYS A 88 -6.43 20.30 15.30
CA LYS A 88 -7.02 20.66 16.61
C LYS A 88 -6.31 21.84 17.27
N ALA A 89 -5.00 21.98 17.05
CA ALA A 89 -4.20 23.13 17.48
C ALA A 89 -4.37 24.38 16.58
N GLN A 90 -5.31 24.36 15.62
CA GLN A 90 -5.54 25.43 14.63
C GLN A 90 -4.38 25.65 13.64
N GLU A 91 -3.41 24.74 13.58
CA GLU A 91 -2.29 24.75 12.64
C GLU A 91 -2.67 24.02 11.33
N TRP A 92 -3.76 24.44 10.69
CA TRP A 92 -4.31 23.73 9.53
C TRP A 92 -3.32 23.63 8.35
N GLN A 93 -2.49 24.65 8.11
CA GLN A 93 -1.47 24.62 7.06
C GLN A 93 -0.39 23.57 7.33
N SER A 94 0.03 23.43 8.60
CA SER A 94 0.97 22.40 9.03
C SER A 94 0.38 21.00 8.83
N ALA A 95 -0.90 20.80 9.19
CA ALA A 95 -1.62 19.54 9.00
C ALA A 95 -1.68 19.12 7.52
N VAL A 96 -2.10 20.04 6.64
CA VAL A 96 -2.16 19.82 5.18
C VAL A 96 -0.79 19.51 4.60
N THR A 97 0.24 20.28 5.00
CA THR A 97 1.61 20.07 4.52
C THR A 97 2.12 18.69 4.91
N LYS A 98 1.86 18.24 6.16
CA LYS A 98 2.26 16.93 6.64
C LYS A 98 1.71 15.79 5.78
N LEU A 99 0.42 15.86 5.45
CA LEU A 99 -0.26 14.85 4.63
C LEU A 99 0.24 14.85 3.19
N LYS A 100 0.41 16.03 2.58
CA LYS A 100 0.94 16.15 1.22
C LYS A 100 2.38 15.65 1.11
N SER A 101 3.23 15.92 2.10
CA SER A 101 4.60 15.39 2.13
C SER A 101 4.62 13.87 2.26
N PHE A 102 3.72 13.27 3.05
CA PHE A 102 3.60 11.82 3.09
C PHE A 102 3.18 11.26 1.73
N ALA A 103 2.12 11.82 1.12
CA ALA A 103 1.62 11.39 -0.18
C ALA A 103 2.73 11.40 -1.25
N GLN A 104 3.52 12.49 -1.32
CA GLN A 104 4.64 12.61 -2.27
C GLN A 104 5.74 11.56 -2.09
N SER A 105 5.91 11.03 -0.87
CA SER A 105 6.93 10.03 -0.56
C SER A 105 6.42 8.59 -0.64
N CYS A 106 5.10 8.41 -0.66
CA CYS A 106 4.47 7.11 -0.53
C CYS A 106 4.42 6.39 -1.90
N PRO A 107 5.00 5.19 -2.04
CA PRO A 107 4.95 4.45 -3.29
C PRO A 107 3.59 3.76 -3.50
N TRP A 108 2.83 3.57 -2.42
CA TRP A 108 1.54 2.89 -2.40
C TRP A 108 0.41 3.85 -2.78
N LYS A 109 -0.18 3.63 -3.95
CA LYS A 109 -1.21 4.49 -4.53
C LYS A 109 -2.39 4.74 -3.58
N ARG A 110 -2.92 3.71 -2.94
CA ARG A 110 -4.09 3.89 -2.03
C ARG A 110 -3.74 4.70 -0.79
N PHE A 111 -2.53 4.55 -0.24
CA PHE A 111 -2.12 5.31 0.94
C PHE A 111 -1.83 6.78 0.59
N GLU A 112 -1.29 7.02 -0.61
CA GLU A 112 -1.19 8.36 -1.19
C GLU A 112 -2.58 9.01 -1.32
N GLU A 113 -3.53 8.33 -1.96
CA GLU A 113 -4.91 8.79 -2.15
C GLU A 113 -5.58 9.17 -0.81
N ILE A 114 -5.50 8.29 0.19
CA ILE A 114 -6.06 8.55 1.53
C ILE A 114 -5.45 9.82 2.15
N ALA A 115 -4.13 10.01 2.04
CA ALA A 115 -3.47 11.19 2.60
C ALA A 115 -3.88 12.48 1.87
N ILE A 116 -4.04 12.43 0.54
CA ILE A 116 -4.52 13.57 -0.26
C ILE A 116 -5.97 13.91 0.07
N ASP A 117 -6.85 12.92 0.17
CA ASP A 117 -8.26 13.12 0.51
C ASP A 117 -8.41 13.74 1.90
N GLN A 118 -7.65 13.23 2.88
CA GLN A 118 -7.64 13.83 4.22
C GLN A 118 -7.12 15.26 4.20
N ALA A 119 -6.10 15.56 3.39
CA ALA A 119 -5.57 16.92 3.27
C ALA A 119 -6.62 17.89 2.67
N CYS A 120 -7.47 17.43 1.76
CA CYS A 120 -8.56 18.21 1.19
C CYS A 120 -9.69 18.50 2.19
N ASN A 121 -9.85 17.65 3.20
CA ASN A 121 -10.87 17.81 4.24
C ASN A 121 -10.50 18.87 5.29
N TYR A 122 -9.21 19.13 5.51
CA TYR A 122 -8.77 20.18 6.43
C TYR A 122 -8.90 21.57 5.80
N LYS A 123 -9.67 22.44 6.46
CA LYS A 123 -9.95 23.83 6.05
C LYS A 123 -9.72 24.78 7.22
N PRO A 124 -9.41 26.06 6.97
CA PRO A 124 -9.41 27.05 8.04
C PRO A 124 -10.78 27.07 8.73
N GLN A 125 -10.78 27.07 10.08
CA GLN A 125 -11.97 27.21 10.91
C GLN A 125 -12.47 28.66 10.93
#